data_AF-K1TVJ7-F1
#
_entry.id   AF-K1TVJ7-F1
#
_cell.length_a   1.000
_cell.length_b   1.000
_cell.length_c   1.000
_cell.angle_alpha   90.00
_cell.angle_beta   90.00
_cell.angle_gamma   90.00
#
_symmetry.space_group_name_H-M   'P 1'
#
loop_
_entity.id
_entity.type
_entity.pdbx_description
1 polymer ?
#
loop_
_entity_poly.entity_id
_entity_poly.type
_entity_poly.pdbx_seq_one_letter_code
_entity_poly.pdbx_strand_id
1 'polypeptide(L)' 'MKIILSPAKKMIVDTDNLAPVELPVYIDKTAEVLNWMKSKSKEELKAIWKCNDKIAEQNFNRLENMDL' A
#
# COMPACT_ATOMS: atom_id res chain seq x y z
N MET A 1 -0.28 15.75 -22.73
CA MET A 1 0.99 15.55 -21.99
C MET A 1 0.78 14.45 -20.96
N LYS A 2 1.73 13.51 -20.79
CA LYS A 2 1.68 12.48 -19.74
C LYS A 2 2.89 12.65 -18.84
N ILE A 3 2.67 12.90 -17.55
CA ILE A 3 3.72 13.00 -16.52
C ILE A 3 3.60 11.75 -15.65
N ILE A 4 4.72 11.08 -15.38
CA ILE A 4 4.77 9.91 -14.51
C ILE A 4 5.58 10.29 -13.28
N LEU A 5 4.94 10.22 -12.11
CA LEU A 5 5.58 10.47 -10.83
C LEU A 5 5.81 9.14 -10.12
N SER A 6 6.99 8.98 -9.51
CA SER A 6 7.25 7.82 -8.66
C SER A 6 6.47 7.94 -7.35
N PRO A 7 5.97 6.83 -6.78
CA PRO A 7 5.25 6.86 -5.51
C PRO A 7 6.17 7.19 -4.32
N ALA A 8 5.58 7.57 -3.19
CA ALA A 8 6.30 7.85 -1.94
C ALA A 8 6.26 6.66 -0.97
N LYS A 9 7.33 6.45 -0.20
CA LYS A 9 7.40 5.40 0.83
C LYS A 9 6.54 5.71 2.07
N LYS A 10 6.42 6.99 2.41
CA LYS A 10 5.61 7.47 3.54
C LYS A 10 4.43 8.27 2.98
N MET A 11 3.23 7.79 3.25
CA MET A 11 1.98 8.44 2.85
C MET A 11 1.41 9.23 4.02
N ILE A 12 0.88 10.42 3.74
CA ILE A 12 0.05 11.21 4.65
C ILE A 12 -1.39 11.03 4.18
N VAL A 13 -2.28 10.65 5.09
CA VAL A 13 -3.72 10.56 4.80
C VAL A 13 -4.30 11.95 4.97
N ASP A 14 -4.90 12.45 3.90
CA ASP A 14 -5.51 13.77 3.84
C ASP A 14 -6.84 13.64 3.12
N THR A 15 -7.93 13.63 3.89
CA THR A 15 -9.30 13.43 3.40
C THR A 15 -10.01 14.74 3.10
N ASP A 16 -9.44 15.87 3.51
CA ASP A 16 -10.14 17.16 3.53
C ASP A 16 -9.80 18.02 2.31
N ASN A 17 -8.67 17.75 1.64
CA ASN A 17 -8.19 18.57 0.53
C ASN A 17 -8.60 18.06 -0.86
N LEU A 18 -8.40 16.77 -1.15
CA LEU A 18 -8.61 16.22 -2.49
C LEU A 18 -9.38 14.90 -2.44
N ALA A 19 -10.59 14.92 -3.01
CA ALA A 19 -11.38 13.71 -3.20
C ALA A 19 -10.83 12.88 -4.38
N PRO A 20 -10.86 11.55 -4.29
CA PRO A 20 -10.58 10.69 -5.45
C PRO A 20 -11.66 10.91 -6.52
N VAL A 21 -11.24 11.04 -7.78
CA VAL A 21 -12.15 11.27 -8.90
C VAL A 21 -12.81 9.95 -9.34
N GLU A 22 -12.04 8.86 -9.35
CA GLU A 22 -12.47 7.53 -9.78
C GLU A 22 -11.71 6.44 -9.01
N LEU A 23 -12.18 5.19 -9.14
CA LEU A 23 -11.50 4.03 -8.60
C LEU A 23 -10.26 3.64 -9.45
N PRO A 24 -9.25 3.00 -8.84
CA PRO A 24 -8.10 2.49 -9.59
C PRO A 24 -8.52 1.45 -10.64
N VAL A 25 -8.10 1.66 -11.89
CA VAL A 25 -8.42 0.77 -13.04
C VAL A 25 -7.91 -0.67 -12.88
N TYR A 26 -6.90 -0.89 -12.02
CA TYR A 26 -6.29 -2.20 -11.79
C TYR A 26 -6.62 -2.78 -10.41
N ILE A 27 -7.85 -2.56 -9.92
CA ILE A 27 -8.26 -3.03 -8.59
C ILE A 27 -8.19 -4.57 -8.49
N ASP A 28 -8.60 -5.30 -9.54
CA ASP A 28 -8.54 -6.77 -9.56
C ASP A 28 -7.11 -7.30 -9.40
N LYS A 29 -6.15 -6.67 -10.08
CA LYS A 29 -4.72 -7.02 -9.97
C LYS A 29 -4.15 -6.66 -8.60
N THR A 30 -4.71 -5.63 -7.96
CA THR A 30 -4.32 -5.23 -6.61
C THR A 30 -4.71 -6.31 -5.60
N ALA A 31 -5.86 -6.97 -5.79
CA ALA A 31 -6.29 -8.09 -4.95
C ALA A 31 -5.33 -9.29 -5.02
N GLU A 32 -4.79 -9.62 -6.20
CA GLU A 32 -3.78 -10.68 -6.36
C GLU A 32 -2.52 -10.39 -5.54
N VAL A 33 -2.03 -9.15 -5.63
CA VAL A 33 -0.85 -8.70 -4.87
C VAL A 33 -1.13 -8.67 -3.37
N LEU A 34 -2.31 -8.20 -2.96
CA LEU A 34 -2.73 -8.16 -1.56
C LEU A 34 -2.78 -9.57 -0.97
N ASN A 35 -3.36 -10.53 -1.68
CA ASN A 35 -3.43 -11.93 -1.23
C ASN A 35 -2.03 -12.53 -1.06
N TRP A 36 -1.13 -12.27 -2.00
CA TRP A 36 0.26 -12.70 -1.88
C TRP A 36 0.95 -12.08 -0.66
N MET A 37 0.78 -10.77 -0.43
CA MET A 37 1.36 -10.10 0.73
C MET A 37 0.76 -10.59 2.06
N LYS A 38 -0.55 -10.86 2.12
CA LYS A 38 -1.23 -11.43 3.31
C LYS A 38 -0.74 -12.83 3.67
N SER A 39 -0.22 -13.59 2.70
CA SER A 39 0.35 -14.92 2.93
C SER A 39 1.75 -14.91 3.56
N LYS A 40 2.35 -13.73 3.76
CA LYS A 40 3.73 -13.56 4.26
C LYS A 40 3.75 -13.09 5.70
N SER A 41 4.80 -13.47 6.42
CA SER A 41 5.00 -12.97 7.79
C SER A 41 5.47 -11.51 7.79
N LYS A 42 5.30 -10.84 8.93
CA LYS A 42 5.81 -9.47 9.14
C LYS A 42 7.32 -9.40 8.92
N GLU A 43 8.07 -10.43 9.34
CA GLU A 43 9.53 -10.48 9.15
C GLU A 43 9.91 -10.63 7.67
N GLU A 44 9.22 -11.50 6.92
CA GLU A 44 9.43 -11.66 5.47
C GLU A 44 9.16 -10.35 4.74
N LEU A 45 8.03 -9.70 5.03
CA LEU A 45 7.65 -8.42 4.43
C LEU A 45 8.63 -7.30 4.79
N LYS A 46 9.09 -7.23 6.04
CA LYS A 46 10.11 -6.27 6.48
C LYS A 46 11.42 -6.45 5.71
N ALA A 47 11.84 -7.69 5.47
CA ALA A 47 13.04 -7.99 4.71
C ALA A 47 12.91 -7.56 3.23
N ILE A 48 11.74 -7.78 2.63
CA ILE A 48 11.44 -7.34 1.25
C ILE A 48 11.43 -5.80 1.16
N TRP A 49 10.75 -5.13 2.08
CA TRP A 49 10.59 -3.67 2.07
C TRP A 49 11.84 -2.90 2.48
N LYS A 50 12.80 -3.57 3.15
CA LYS A 50 14.01 -2.96 3.73
C LYS A 50 13.64 -1.68 4.48
N CYS A 51 12.70 -1.78 5.41
CA CYS A 51 12.17 -0.65 6.17
C CYS A 51 12.39 -0.82 7.68
N ASN A 52 12.21 0.27 8.42
CA ASN A 52 12.25 0.24 9.87
C ASN A 52 11.00 -0.49 10.43
N ASP A 53 11.07 -0.85 11.72
CA ASP A 53 9.99 -1.58 12.41
C ASP A 53 8.67 -0.83 12.43
N LYS A 54 8.72 0.50 12.61
CA LYS A 54 7.52 1.34 12.65
C LYS A 54 6.75 1.29 11.34
N ILE A 55 7.45 1.37 10.20
CA ILE A 55 6.83 1.29 8.86
C ILE A 55 6.38 -0.15 8.58
N ALA A 56 7.16 -1.15 8.98
CA ALA A 56 6.80 -2.55 8.78
C ALA A 56 5.49 -2.90 9.50
N GLU A 57 5.35 -2.51 10.77
CA GLU A 57 4.14 -2.71 11.56
C GLU A 57 2.94 -1.96 11.00
N GLN A 58 3.13 -0.67 10.67
CA GLN A 58 2.07 0.13 10.07
C GLN A 58 1.55 -0.50 8.77
N ASN A 59 2.45 -0.96 7.89
CA ASN A 59 2.05 -1.55 6.62
C ASN A 59 1.48 -2.96 6.80
N PHE A 60 1.97 -3.74 7.75
CA PHE A 60 1.38 -5.04 8.08
C PHE A 60 -0.10 -4.89 8.51
N ASN A 61 -0.37 -3.98 9.45
CA ASN A 61 -1.74 -3.69 9.89
C ASN A 61 -2.61 -3.14 8.74
N ARG A 62 -2.03 -2.35 7.84
CA ARG A 62 -2.73 -1.87 6.64
C ARG A 62 -3.12 -3.02 5.73
N LEU A 63 -2.23 -3.98 5.47
CA LEU A 63 -2.57 -5.12 4.62
C LEU A 63 -3.75 -5.91 5.19
N GLU A 64 -3.79 -6.14 6.51
CA GLU A 64 -4.89 -6.87 7.16
C GLU A 64 -6.24 -6.14 7.05
N ASN A 65 -6.24 -4.82 7.27
CA ASN A 65 -7.45 -3.99 7.33
C ASN A 65 -7.78 -3.24 6.02
N MET A 66 -7.04 -3.51 4.94
CA MET A 66 -7.28 -2.87 3.65
C MET A 66 -8.60 -3.35 3.06
N ASP A 67 -9.51 -2.40 2.88
CA ASP A 67 -10.72 -2.57 2.08
C ASP A 67 -10.40 -2.11 0.64
N LEU A 68 -10.53 -3.04 -0.32
CA LEU A 68 -10.23 -2.80 -1.73
C LEU A 68 -11.48 -2.32 -2.48
#